data_AF-A0A6P8DNZ9-F1
#
_entry.id   AF-A0A6P8DNZ9-F1
#
_cell.length_a   1.000
_cell.length_b   1.000
_cell.length_c   1.000
_cell.angle_alpha   90.00
_cell.angle_beta   90.00
_cell.angle_gamma   90.00
#
_symmetry.space_group_name_H-M   'P 1'
#
loop_
_entity.id
_entity.type
_entity.pdbx_description
1 polymer ?
#
loop_
_entity_poly.entity_id
_entity_poly.type
_entity_poly.pdbx_seq_one_letter_code
_entity_poly.pdbx_strand_id
1 'polypeptide(L)'
;MADSSLELQESGWEELRKEARKIEGDLDVKLSSYAKLGTRYSQGVASRSWKSMEMEIQSLLEKLLDTNDAMSRCAASAAPATSVTQKLARHRDILHEFTQEFRRIKGNLNSMREHAELLSSVRDDISEYKASGSMSPRMQLLRERAAIHGSISHIDDVISQAQSTRAALGSQRTLFGDVQGKVKLLSEKFPVIRGLLGSIRRRRSRDTLILSAVIAGCTLFLIIYWLSK
;
A
#
# COMPACT_ATOMS: atom_id res chain seq x y z
N MET A 1 34.29 -22.65 0.29
CA MET A 1 33.78 -21.36 0.82
C MET A 1 32.63 -20.80 -0.03
N ALA A 2 32.67 -20.90 -1.37
CA ALA A 2 31.53 -20.49 -2.21
C ALA A 2 30.28 -21.40 -2.07
N ASP A 3 30.45 -22.72 -2.00
CA ASP A 3 29.32 -23.67 -1.85
C ASP A 3 28.53 -23.49 -0.56
N SER A 4 29.22 -23.27 0.57
CA SER A 4 28.58 -23.03 1.87
C SER A 4 27.71 -21.75 1.88
N SER A 5 28.11 -20.73 1.11
CA SER A 5 27.35 -19.48 1.01
C SER A 5 26.10 -19.64 0.15
N LEU A 6 26.15 -20.49 -0.88
CA LEU A 6 25.01 -20.82 -1.74
C LEU A 6 23.98 -21.68 -0.99
N GLU A 7 24.41 -22.69 -0.22
CA GLU A 7 23.51 -23.52 0.59
C GLU A 7 22.76 -22.71 1.67
N LEU A 8 23.44 -21.79 2.35
CA LEU A 8 22.82 -20.89 3.34
C LEU A 8 21.76 -19.98 2.69
N GLN A 9 22.01 -19.54 1.46
CA GLN A 9 21.12 -18.65 0.72
C GLN A 9 19.89 -19.40 0.18
N GLU A 10 20.08 -20.65 -0.25
CA GLU A 10 19.00 -21.55 -0.67
C GLU A 10 18.12 -21.96 0.52
N SER A 11 18.72 -22.19 1.69
CA SER A 11 17.99 -22.46 2.94
C SER A 11 17.14 -21.26 3.38
N GLY A 12 17.70 -20.03 3.33
CA GLY A 12 16.95 -18.83 3.69
C GLY A 12 15.77 -18.54 2.74
N TRP A 13 15.94 -18.81 1.44
CA TRP A 13 14.85 -18.71 0.47
C TRP A 13 13.73 -19.74 0.71
N GLU A 14 14.08 -20.98 1.09
CA GLU A 14 13.09 -22.03 1.41
C GLU A 14 12.29 -21.69 2.68
N GLU A 15 12.93 -21.13 3.70
CA GLU A 15 12.27 -20.69 4.94
C GLU A 15 11.25 -19.59 4.67
N LEU A 16 11.65 -18.54 3.92
CA LEU A 16 10.76 -17.45 3.55
C LEU A 16 9.56 -17.95 2.73
N ARG A 17 9.74 -18.95 1.87
CA ARG A 17 8.64 -19.56 1.11
C ARG A 17 7.66 -20.31 2.00
N LYS A 18 8.15 -21.04 3.00
CA LYS A 18 7.29 -21.74 3.96
C LYS A 18 6.49 -20.75 4.79
N GLU A 19 7.11 -19.65 5.20
CA GLU A 19 6.44 -18.55 5.89
C GLU A 19 5.37 -17.89 5.01
N ALA A 20 5.69 -17.56 3.77
CA ALA A 20 4.73 -16.98 2.82
C ALA A 20 3.49 -17.89 2.66
N ARG A 21 3.68 -19.20 2.43
CA ARG A 21 2.56 -20.15 2.31
C ARG A 21 1.70 -20.25 3.57
N LYS A 22 2.32 -20.13 4.75
CA LYS A 22 1.58 -20.11 6.02
C LYS A 22 0.70 -18.86 6.11
N ILE A 23 1.25 -17.70 5.79
CA ILE A 23 0.51 -16.43 5.78
C ILE A 23 -0.61 -16.46 4.74
N GLU A 24 -0.36 -17.00 3.55
CA GLU A 24 -1.37 -17.21 2.49
C GLU A 24 -2.54 -18.07 2.99
N GLY A 25 -2.26 -19.17 3.70
CA GLY A 25 -3.29 -20.02 4.30
C GLY A 25 -4.10 -19.31 5.39
N ASP A 26 -3.44 -18.54 6.25
CA ASP A 26 -4.12 -17.73 7.27
C ASP A 26 -5.01 -16.65 6.64
N LEU A 27 -4.55 -16.01 5.55
CA LEU A 27 -5.31 -15.02 4.78
C LEU A 27 -6.59 -15.63 4.18
N ASP A 28 -6.52 -16.81 3.57
CA ASP A 28 -7.68 -17.49 2.98
C ASP A 28 -8.81 -17.72 4.02
N VAL A 29 -8.44 -18.27 5.18
CA VAL A 29 -9.39 -18.54 6.27
C VAL A 29 -10.01 -17.25 6.81
N LYS A 30 -9.18 -16.21 7.00
CA LYS A 30 -9.64 -14.91 7.53
C LYS A 30 -10.52 -14.16 6.53
N LEU A 31 -10.16 -14.15 5.24
CA LEU A 31 -10.98 -13.55 4.19
C LEU A 31 -12.33 -14.24 4.03
N SER A 32 -12.36 -15.57 4.08
CA SER A 32 -13.61 -16.34 4.08
C SER A 32 -14.50 -15.99 5.29
N SER A 33 -13.90 -15.86 6.47
CA SER A 33 -14.61 -15.48 7.70
C SER A 33 -15.12 -14.04 7.63
N TYR A 34 -14.33 -13.13 7.09
CA TYR A 34 -14.67 -11.72 6.89
C TYR A 34 -15.80 -11.53 5.86
N ALA A 35 -15.81 -12.30 4.78
CA ALA A 35 -16.90 -12.30 3.81
C ALA A 35 -18.23 -12.79 4.44
N LYS A 36 -18.19 -13.86 5.25
CA LYS A 36 -19.36 -14.41 5.97
C LYS A 36 -19.90 -13.49 7.06
N LEU A 37 -19.08 -12.55 7.52
CA LEU A 37 -19.47 -11.56 8.51
C LEU A 37 -20.46 -10.55 7.90
N GLY A 38 -20.33 -10.23 6.61
CA GLY A 38 -21.23 -9.31 5.89
C GLY A 38 -22.69 -9.78 5.81
N THR A 39 -22.95 -11.09 5.74
CA THR A 39 -24.33 -11.62 5.69
C THR A 39 -25.08 -11.53 7.01
N ARG A 40 -24.38 -11.33 8.14
CA ARG A 40 -24.97 -11.30 9.49
C ARG A 40 -25.23 -9.89 10.03
N TYR A 41 -25.13 -8.86 9.20
CA TYR A 41 -25.21 -7.47 9.66
C TYR A 41 -26.56 -7.05 10.27
N SER A 42 -27.66 -7.73 9.90
CA SER A 42 -29.03 -7.42 10.34
C SER A 42 -29.24 -7.42 11.87
N GLN A 43 -28.30 -7.97 12.66
CA GLN A 43 -28.47 -8.15 14.11
C GLN A 43 -27.72 -7.14 15.00
N GLY A 44 -27.08 -6.09 14.46
CA GLY A 44 -26.51 -5.00 15.27
C GLY A 44 -25.27 -5.36 16.12
N VAL A 45 -24.78 -6.60 16.09
CA VAL A 45 -23.67 -7.09 16.94
C VAL A 45 -22.27 -6.90 16.33
N ALA A 46 -22.12 -6.30 15.14
CA ALA A 46 -20.95 -6.63 14.31
C ALA A 46 -19.84 -5.57 14.13
N SER A 47 -20.04 -4.30 14.50
CA SER A 47 -19.11 -3.21 14.07
C SER A 47 -17.68 -3.33 14.64
N ARG A 48 -17.52 -3.70 15.93
CA ARG A 48 -16.19 -3.84 16.57
C ARG A 48 -15.43 -5.09 16.12
N SER A 49 -16.14 -6.22 15.98
CA SER A 49 -15.55 -7.48 15.52
C SER A 49 -15.04 -7.38 14.08
N TRP A 50 -15.74 -6.63 13.23
CA TRP A 50 -15.32 -6.39 11.85
C TRP A 50 -14.05 -5.56 11.73
N LYS A 51 -13.97 -4.44 12.45
CA LYS A 51 -12.75 -3.60 12.46
C LYS A 51 -11.55 -4.38 12.97
N SER A 52 -11.73 -5.24 13.98
CA SER A 52 -10.66 -6.13 14.46
C SER A 52 -10.16 -7.08 13.37
N MET A 53 -11.09 -7.76 12.69
CA MET A 53 -10.72 -8.70 11.62
C MET A 53 -10.11 -7.99 10.41
N GLU A 54 -10.56 -6.78 10.11
CA GLU A 54 -9.97 -5.93 9.06
C GLU A 54 -8.51 -5.59 9.37
N MET A 55 -8.21 -5.17 10.61
CA MET A 55 -6.85 -4.90 11.06
C MET A 55 -5.97 -6.16 11.01
N GLU A 56 -6.51 -7.32 11.42
CA GLU A 56 -5.79 -8.59 11.33
C GLU A 56 -5.42 -8.93 9.88
N ILE A 57 -6.38 -8.84 8.94
CA ILE A 57 -6.13 -9.13 7.52
C ILE A 57 -5.11 -8.14 6.93
N GLN A 58 -5.23 -6.85 7.25
CA GLN A 58 -4.24 -5.85 6.83
C GLN A 58 -2.84 -6.19 7.33
N SER A 59 -2.72 -6.60 8.60
CA SER A 59 -1.42 -6.99 9.17
C SER A 59 -0.84 -8.23 8.51
N LEU A 60 -1.67 -9.20 8.08
CA LEU A 60 -1.21 -10.38 7.36
C LEU A 60 -0.77 -10.06 5.93
N LEU A 61 -1.49 -9.17 5.24
CA LEU A 61 -1.10 -8.68 3.91
C LEU A 61 0.23 -7.92 3.95
N GLU A 62 0.43 -7.08 4.98
CA GLU A 62 1.69 -6.36 5.19
C GLU A 62 2.85 -7.32 5.48
N LYS A 63 2.64 -8.32 6.35
CA LYS A 63 3.63 -9.37 6.59
C LYS A 63 3.99 -10.14 5.32
N LEU A 64 2.99 -10.51 4.50
CA LEU A 64 3.24 -11.22 3.24
C LEU A 64 4.03 -10.35 2.23
N LEU A 65 3.76 -9.04 2.21
CA LEU A 65 4.55 -8.07 1.43
C LEU A 65 6.02 -8.06 1.90
N ASP A 66 6.25 -7.96 3.21
CA ASP A 66 7.59 -7.96 3.79
C ASP A 66 8.35 -9.27 3.49
N THR A 67 7.68 -10.42 3.61
CA THR A 67 8.24 -11.73 3.25
C THR A 67 8.57 -11.79 1.74
N ASN A 68 7.69 -11.27 0.87
CA ASN A 68 7.94 -11.19 -0.57
C ASN A 68 9.14 -10.28 -0.91
N ASP A 69 9.31 -9.17 -0.19
CA ASP A 69 10.47 -8.29 -0.36
C ASP A 69 11.76 -8.92 0.17
N ALA A 70 11.70 -9.68 1.27
CA ALA A 70 12.83 -10.48 1.75
C ALA A 70 13.22 -11.56 0.73
N MET A 71 12.23 -12.28 0.18
CA MET A 71 12.44 -13.23 -0.92
C MET A 71 13.09 -12.55 -2.13
N SER A 72 12.64 -11.36 -2.49
CA SER A 72 13.21 -10.56 -3.59
C SER A 72 14.70 -10.24 -3.38
N ARG A 73 15.09 -9.90 -2.14
CA ARG A 73 16.50 -9.65 -1.78
C ARG A 73 17.34 -10.91 -1.87
N CYS A 74 16.85 -12.06 -1.38
CA CYS A 74 17.52 -13.35 -1.51
C CYS A 74 17.71 -13.74 -2.99
N ALA A 75 16.67 -13.59 -3.82
CA ALA A 75 16.72 -13.90 -5.24
C ALA A 75 17.69 -13.00 -6.03
N ALA A 76 17.83 -11.73 -5.66
CA ALA A 76 18.78 -10.80 -6.29
C ALA A 76 20.24 -11.12 -5.93
N SER A 77 20.47 -11.73 -4.77
CA SER A 77 21.79 -12.10 -4.29
C SER A 77 22.26 -13.49 -4.75
N ALA A 78 21.36 -14.31 -5.29
CA ALA A 78 21.69 -15.60 -5.92
C ALA A 78 21.99 -15.41 -7.42
N ALA A 79 22.80 -16.29 -8.02
CA ALA A 79 22.97 -16.30 -9.48
C ALA A 79 21.59 -16.41 -10.16
N PRO A 80 21.36 -15.80 -11.34
CA PRO A 80 20.04 -15.72 -11.96
C PRO A 80 19.52 -17.10 -12.36
N ALA A 81 18.89 -17.80 -11.42
CA ALA A 81 18.16 -19.03 -11.63
C ALA A 81 16.72 -18.66 -12.02
N THR A 82 16.36 -18.95 -13.27
CA THR A 82 15.03 -18.68 -13.84
C THR A 82 13.87 -19.27 -13.04
N SER A 83 14.11 -20.37 -12.31
CA SER A 83 13.11 -21.01 -11.46
C SER A 83 12.78 -20.22 -10.19
N VAL A 84 13.76 -19.52 -9.59
CA VAL A 84 13.58 -18.71 -8.38
C VAL A 84 12.81 -17.44 -8.73
N THR A 85 13.15 -16.80 -9.84
CA THR A 85 12.46 -15.58 -10.31
C THR A 85 11.01 -15.85 -10.69
N GLN A 86 10.72 -16.98 -11.34
CA GLN A 86 9.34 -17.38 -11.66
C GLN A 86 8.52 -17.66 -10.38
N LYS A 87 9.09 -18.37 -9.40
CA LYS A 87 8.42 -18.62 -8.11
C LYS A 87 8.16 -17.32 -7.35
N LEU A 88 9.11 -16.38 -7.37
CA LEU A 88 8.92 -15.06 -6.77
C LEU A 88 7.78 -14.28 -7.42
N ALA A 89 7.72 -14.29 -8.76
CA ALA A 89 6.63 -13.65 -9.49
C ALA A 89 5.27 -14.21 -9.06
N ARG A 90 5.17 -15.53 -8.91
CA ARG A 90 3.94 -16.18 -8.42
C ARG A 90 3.53 -15.71 -7.03
N HIS A 91 4.46 -15.58 -6.08
CA HIS A 91 4.13 -15.07 -4.74
C HIS A 91 3.67 -13.60 -4.76
N ARG A 92 4.19 -12.78 -5.69
CA ARG A 92 3.71 -11.41 -5.89
C ARG A 92 2.29 -11.37 -6.47
N ASP A 93 1.99 -12.26 -7.42
CA ASP A 93 0.66 -12.39 -8.00
C ASP A 93 -0.37 -12.81 -6.93
N ILE A 94 -0.03 -13.81 -6.11
CA ILE A 94 -0.89 -14.26 -5.00
C ILE A 94 -1.17 -13.14 -4.00
N LEU A 95 -0.14 -12.39 -3.59
CA LEU A 95 -0.31 -11.22 -2.71
C LEU A 95 -1.26 -10.18 -3.35
N HIS A 96 -1.12 -9.95 -4.65
CA HIS A 96 -1.97 -9.02 -5.39
C HIS A 96 -3.44 -9.50 -5.40
N GLU A 97 -3.67 -10.79 -5.67
CA GLU A 97 -4.99 -11.41 -5.65
C GLU A 97 -5.65 -11.27 -4.27
N PHE A 98 -4.95 -11.60 -3.18
CA PHE A 98 -5.49 -11.44 -1.83
C PHE A 98 -5.79 -9.98 -1.49
N THR A 99 -4.92 -9.05 -1.89
CA THR A 99 -5.14 -7.61 -1.68
C THR A 99 -6.39 -7.12 -2.42
N GLN A 100 -6.57 -7.57 -3.66
CA GLN A 100 -7.75 -7.22 -4.47
C GLN A 100 -9.02 -7.83 -3.89
N GLU A 101 -8.97 -9.10 -3.50
CA GLU A 101 -10.11 -9.79 -2.90
C GLU A 101 -10.54 -9.10 -1.60
N PHE A 102 -9.59 -8.77 -0.73
CA PHE A 102 -9.86 -8.03 0.50
C PHE A 102 -10.56 -6.70 0.24
N ARG A 103 -10.07 -5.91 -0.72
CA ARG A 103 -10.71 -4.63 -1.11
C ARG A 103 -12.12 -4.85 -1.63
N ARG A 104 -12.34 -5.89 -2.45
CA ARG A 104 -13.66 -6.24 -2.98
C ARG A 104 -14.64 -6.60 -1.87
N ILE A 105 -14.22 -7.48 -0.95
CA ILE A 105 -15.05 -7.91 0.19
C ILE A 105 -15.37 -6.72 1.08
N LYS A 106 -14.36 -5.91 1.44
CA LYS A 106 -14.54 -4.71 2.26
C LYS A 106 -15.52 -3.72 1.63
N GLY A 107 -15.39 -3.46 0.33
CA GLY A 107 -16.30 -2.57 -0.41
C GLY A 107 -17.74 -3.09 -0.41
N ASN A 108 -17.93 -4.39 -0.63
CA ASN A 108 -19.24 -5.02 -0.57
C ASN A 108 -19.86 -4.92 0.83
N LEU A 109 -19.08 -5.20 1.88
CA LEU A 109 -19.53 -5.07 3.26
C LEU A 109 -19.92 -3.63 3.62
N ASN A 110 -19.15 -2.65 3.16
CA ASN A 110 -19.46 -1.24 3.41
C ASN A 110 -20.77 -0.82 2.72
N SER A 111 -20.98 -1.22 1.47
CA SER A 111 -22.24 -0.99 0.74
C SER A 111 -23.44 -1.63 1.43
N MET A 112 -23.31 -2.89 1.89
CA MET A 112 -24.37 -3.56 2.66
C MET A 112 -24.65 -2.86 3.99
N ARG A 113 -23.62 -2.33 4.65
CA ARG A 113 -23.74 -1.57 5.88
C ARG A 113 -24.51 -0.28 5.66
N GLU A 114 -24.12 0.51 4.67
CA GLU A 114 -24.78 1.77 4.30
C GLU A 114 -26.26 1.52 3.97
N HIS A 115 -26.54 0.48 3.18
CA HIS A 115 -27.93 0.10 2.86
C HIS A 115 -28.76 -0.25 4.10
N ALA A 116 -28.19 -1.00 5.05
CA ALA A 116 -28.89 -1.35 6.28
C ALA A 116 -29.06 -0.16 7.24
N GLU A 117 -28.10 0.77 7.30
CA GLU A 117 -28.24 2.01 8.07
C GLU A 117 -29.36 2.89 7.51
N LEU A 118 -29.46 3.02 6.19
CA LEU A 118 -30.56 3.73 5.52
C LEU A 118 -31.92 3.09 5.82
N LEU A 119 -32.02 1.76 5.75
CA LEU A 119 -33.27 1.05 6.08
C LEU A 119 -33.63 1.13 7.57
N SER A 120 -32.65 1.17 8.47
CA SER A 120 -32.90 1.39 9.90
C SER A 120 -33.49 2.78 10.13
N SER A 121 -32.87 3.82 9.55
CA SER A 121 -33.37 5.19 9.66
C SER A 121 -34.81 5.31 9.19
N VAL A 122 -35.15 4.74 8.03
CA VAL A 122 -36.53 4.78 7.51
C VAL A 122 -37.49 4.02 8.42
N ARG A 123 -37.08 2.89 9.00
CA ARG A 123 -37.91 2.14 9.96
C ARG A 123 -38.14 2.93 11.24
N ASP A 124 -37.12 3.61 11.74
CA ASP A 124 -37.18 4.43 12.94
C ASP A 124 -38.11 5.63 12.70
N ASP A 125 -38.00 6.31 11.55
CA ASP A 125 -38.89 7.40 11.15
C ASP A 125 -40.35 6.95 11.03
N ILE A 126 -40.61 5.78 10.42
CA ILE A 126 -41.96 5.22 10.32
C ILE A 126 -42.52 4.87 11.70
N SER A 127 -41.68 4.31 12.57
CA SER A 127 -42.06 3.94 13.93
C SER A 127 -42.33 5.18 14.78
N GLU A 128 -41.50 6.21 14.64
CA GLU A 128 -41.68 7.52 15.27
C GLU A 128 -42.95 8.22 14.78
N TYR A 129 -43.19 8.23 13.47
CA TYR A 129 -44.42 8.78 12.90
C TYR A 129 -45.66 8.07 13.45
N LYS A 130 -45.67 6.73 13.47
CA LYS A 130 -46.76 5.94 14.05
C LYS A 130 -46.94 6.20 15.56
N ALA A 131 -45.85 6.33 16.31
CA ALA A 131 -45.90 6.66 17.73
C ALA A 131 -46.39 8.10 17.99
N SER A 132 -46.08 9.03 17.08
CA SER A 132 -46.49 10.44 17.15
C SER A 132 -47.97 10.65 16.84
N GLY A 133 -48.60 9.74 16.08
CA GLY A 133 -50.02 9.79 15.74
C GLY A 133 -50.97 9.68 16.95
N SER A 134 -50.47 9.28 18.13
CA SER A 134 -51.23 9.30 19.40
C SER A 134 -50.65 10.25 20.46
N MET A 135 -49.68 11.11 20.10
CA MET A 135 -49.05 12.02 21.08
C MET A 135 -49.78 13.35 21.22
N SER A 136 -49.91 13.80 22.47
CA SER A 136 -50.38 15.15 22.80
C SER A 136 -49.47 16.21 22.16
N PRO A 137 -50.03 17.32 21.63
CA PRO A 137 -49.25 18.44 21.09
C PRO A 137 -48.15 18.95 22.03
N ARG A 138 -48.38 18.87 23.35
CA ARG A 138 -47.39 19.25 24.36
C ARG A 138 -46.16 18.33 24.39
N MET A 139 -46.36 17.03 24.12
CA MET A 139 -45.28 16.06 24.09
C MET A 139 -44.43 16.19 22.82
N GLN A 140 -45.07 16.57 21.70
CA GLN A 140 -44.36 16.89 20.45
C GLN A 140 -43.40 18.07 20.63
N LEU A 141 -43.86 19.16 21.26
CA LEU A 141 -43.02 20.34 21.52
C LEU A 141 -41.84 20.05 22.46
N LEU A 142 -42.03 19.19 23.47
CA LEU A 142 -40.93 18.78 24.37
C LEU A 142 -39.89 17.93 23.64
N ARG A 143 -40.33 17.04 22.74
CA ARG A 143 -39.44 16.25 21.88
C ARG A 143 -38.68 17.13 20.89
N GLU A 144 -39.36 18.09 20.26
CA GLU A 144 -38.72 19.06 19.37
C GLU A 144 -37.64 19.86 20.09
N ARG A 145 -37.92 20.32 21.32
CA ARG A 145 -36.91 20.99 22.14
C ARG A 145 -35.71 20.09 22.47
N ALA A 146 -35.94 18.81 22.76
CA ALA A 146 -34.87 17.85 23.00
C ALA A 146 -34.04 17.58 21.72
N ALA A 147 -34.70 17.48 20.56
CA ALA A 147 -34.05 17.32 19.26
C ALA A 147 -33.21 18.55 18.90
N ILE A 148 -33.73 19.77 19.11
CA ILE A 148 -32.98 21.02 18.94
C ILE A 148 -31.73 21.02 19.84
N HIS A 149 -31.88 20.61 21.09
CA HIS A 149 -30.74 20.57 22.01
C HIS A 149 -29.68 19.55 21.58
N GLY A 150 -30.10 18.38 21.09
CA GLY A 150 -29.20 17.39 20.49
C GLY A 150 -28.48 17.92 19.25
N SER A 151 -29.21 18.62 18.37
CA SER A 151 -28.64 19.28 17.18
C SER A 151 -27.62 20.35 17.54
N ILE A 152 -27.84 21.13 18.60
CA ILE A 152 -26.88 22.13 19.09
C ILE A 152 -25.58 21.44 19.52
N SER A 153 -25.66 20.35 20.29
CA SER A 153 -24.47 19.58 20.68
C SER A 153 -23.73 19.00 19.47
N HIS A 154 -24.45 18.51 18.47
CA HIS A 154 -23.84 17.99 17.25
C HIS A 154 -23.16 19.10 16.42
N ILE A 155 -23.72 20.31 16.40
CA ILE A 155 -23.08 21.47 15.78
C ILE A 155 -21.76 21.81 16.48
N ASP A 156 -21.71 21.75 17.82
CA ASP A 156 -20.47 21.97 18.57
C ASP A 156 -19.38 20.94 18.22
N ASP A 157 -19.76 19.66 18.02
CA ASP A 157 -18.83 18.62 17.56
C ASP A 157 -18.30 18.91 16.15
N VAL A 158 -19.17 19.33 15.23
CA VAL A 158 -18.78 19.71 13.86
C VAL A 158 -17.85 20.93 13.88
N ILE A 159 -18.11 21.92 14.75
CA ILE A 159 -17.24 23.09 14.92
C ILE A 159 -15.87 22.65 15.44
N SER A 160 -15.81 21.77 16.44
CA SER A 160 -14.58 21.20 16.97
C SER A 160 -13.78 20.44 15.90
N GLN A 161 -14.47 19.61 15.11
CA GLN A 161 -13.85 18.90 13.98
C GLN A 161 -13.33 19.85 12.90
N ALA A 162 -14.07 20.92 12.58
CA ALA A 162 -13.62 21.94 11.64
C ALA A 162 -12.39 22.69 12.16
N GLN A 163 -12.35 23.02 13.47
CA GLN A 163 -11.19 23.65 14.09
C GLN A 163 -9.94 22.76 14.06
N SER A 164 -10.08 21.48 14.38
CA SER A 164 -8.95 20.52 14.28
C SER A 164 -8.46 20.36 12.85
N THR A 165 -9.38 20.32 11.87
CA THR A 165 -9.03 20.28 10.43
C THR A 165 -8.29 21.54 10.00
N ARG A 166 -8.73 22.73 10.45
CA ARG A 166 -8.03 24.00 10.20
C ARG A 166 -6.61 23.98 10.77
N ALA A 167 -6.43 23.47 11.99
CA ALA A 167 -5.11 23.34 12.61
C ALA A 167 -4.19 22.40 11.81
N ALA A 168 -4.71 21.25 11.37
CA ALA A 168 -3.98 20.29 10.55
C ALA A 168 -3.60 20.87 9.17
N LEU A 169 -4.48 21.62 8.50
CA LEU A 169 -4.16 22.32 7.25
C LEU A 169 -3.09 23.41 7.48
N GLY A 170 -3.13 24.09 8.63
CA GLY A 170 -2.09 25.04 9.03
C GLY A 170 -0.72 24.38 9.15
N SER A 171 -0.62 23.22 9.82
CA SER A 171 0.64 22.49 9.95
C SER A 171 1.12 21.90 8.61
N GLN A 172 0.20 21.41 7.76
CA GLN A 172 0.54 20.98 6.40
C GLN A 172 1.12 22.12 5.57
N ARG A 173 0.56 23.33 5.66
CA ARG A 173 1.10 24.51 4.97
C ARG A 173 2.53 24.82 5.40
N THR A 174 2.83 24.75 6.70
CA THR A 174 4.20 24.97 7.18
C THR A 174 5.17 23.90 6.67
N LEU A 175 4.73 22.63 6.63
CA LEU A 175 5.53 21.53 6.07
C LEU A 175 5.79 21.71 4.57
N PHE A 176 4.79 22.13 3.79
CA PHE A 176 4.98 22.42 2.37
C PHE A 176 5.95 23.59 2.14
N GLY A 177 5.92 24.61 3.00
CA GLY A 177 6.93 25.68 2.97
C GLY A 177 8.35 25.15 3.17
N ASP A 178 8.55 24.24 4.13
CA ASP A 178 9.86 23.61 4.38
C ASP A 178 10.30 22.71 3.21
N VAL A 179 9.37 21.92 2.64
CA VAL A 179 9.63 21.10 1.44
C VAL A 179 10.02 21.97 0.26
N GLN A 180 9.31 23.09 0.01
CA GLN A 180 9.66 24.02 -1.05
C GLN A 180 11.07 24.60 -0.86
N GLY A 181 11.45 24.92 0.39
CA GLY A 181 12.81 25.35 0.73
C GLY A 181 13.87 24.28 0.43
N LYS A 182 13.61 23.02 0.82
CA LYS A 182 14.50 21.88 0.56
C LYS A 182 14.60 21.54 -0.93
N VAL A 183 13.51 21.62 -1.68
CA VAL A 183 13.50 21.42 -3.14
C VAL A 183 14.31 22.51 -3.83
N LYS A 184 14.20 23.77 -3.38
CA LYS A 184 15.03 24.87 -3.88
C LYS A 184 16.52 24.60 -3.62
N LEU A 185 16.87 24.14 -2.42
CA LEU A 185 18.25 23.75 -2.09
C LEU A 185 18.75 22.59 -2.96
N LEU A 186 17.92 21.59 -3.25
CA LEU A 186 18.26 20.50 -4.17
C LEU A 186 18.41 20.97 -5.63
N SER A 187 17.59 21.93 -6.06
CA SER A 187 17.68 22.55 -7.39
C SER A 187 19.04 23.24 -7.58
N GLU A 188 19.55 23.92 -6.56
CA GLU A 188 20.87 24.55 -6.56
C GLU A 188 22.03 23.53 -6.63
N LYS A 189 21.83 22.29 -6.16
CA LYS A 189 22.84 21.20 -6.23
C LYS A 189 22.78 20.38 -7.52
N PHE A 190 21.66 20.40 -8.24
CA PHE A 190 21.47 19.69 -9.50
C PHE A 190 22.50 20.01 -10.61
N PRO A 191 22.93 21.27 -10.84
CA PRO A 191 23.96 21.57 -11.85
C PRO A 191 25.34 20.99 -11.49
N VAL A 192 25.67 20.85 -10.21
CA VAL A 192 26.92 20.22 -9.75
C VAL A 192 26.92 18.73 -10.08
N ILE A 193 25.79 18.05 -9.88
CA ILE A 193 25.61 16.63 -10.23
C ILE A 193 25.74 16.44 -11.76
N ARG A 194 25.15 17.33 -12.56
CA ARG A 194 25.31 17.30 -14.02
C ARG A 194 26.76 17.50 -14.46
N GLY A 195 27.50 18.38 -13.79
CA GLY A 195 28.93 18.56 -14.01
C GLY A 195 29.75 17.30 -13.72
N LEU A 196 29.50 16.66 -12.58
CA LEU A 196 30.16 15.40 -12.20
C LEU A 196 29.82 14.25 -13.16
N LEU A 197 28.54 14.07 -13.52
CA LEU A 197 28.12 13.07 -14.50
C LEU A 197 28.76 13.30 -15.89
N GLY A 198 28.89 14.56 -16.30
CA GLY A 198 29.60 14.95 -17.53
C GLY A 198 31.08 14.57 -17.49
N SER A 199 31.76 14.83 -16.37
CA SER A 199 33.17 14.48 -16.19
C SER A 199 33.41 12.96 -16.21
N ILE A 200 32.51 12.17 -15.61
CA ILE A 200 32.56 10.70 -15.62
C ILE A 200 32.35 10.16 -17.03
N ARG A 201 31.34 10.67 -17.75
CA ARG A 201 31.07 10.27 -19.15
C ARG A 201 32.25 10.58 -20.07
N ARG A 202 32.91 11.72 -19.87
CA ARG A 202 34.09 12.14 -20.65
C ARG A 202 35.30 11.24 -20.41
N ARG A 203 35.49 10.74 -19.19
CA ARG A 203 36.55 9.77 -18.88
C ARG A 203 36.28 8.41 -19.54
N ARG A 204 35.04 7.91 -19.42
CA ARG A 204 34.62 6.65 -20.04
C ARG A 204 34.71 6.69 -21.58
N SER A 205 34.38 7.81 -22.22
CA SER A 205 34.49 7.92 -23.69
C SER A 205 35.93 7.94 -24.18
N ARG A 206 36.87 8.48 -23.39
CA ARG A 206 38.30 8.45 -23.72
C ARG A 206 38.84 7.02 -23.69
N ASP A 207 38.50 6.25 -22.67
CA ASP A 207 38.97 4.87 -22.53
C ASP A 207 38.44 3.98 -23.69
N THR A 208 37.18 4.18 -24.10
CA THR A 208 36.62 3.49 -25.27
C THR A 208 37.30 3.88 -26.59
N LEU A 209 37.59 5.17 -26.80
CA LEU A 209 38.28 5.65 -28.00
C LEU A 209 39.71 5.09 -28.11
N ILE A 210 40.45 5.06 -27.00
CA ILE A 210 41.81 4.51 -26.96
C ILE A 210 41.77 3.01 -27.28
N LEU A 211 40.86 2.26 -26.66
CA LEU A 211 40.73 0.82 -26.90
C LEU A 211 40.40 0.51 -28.37
N SER A 212 39.44 1.23 -28.98
CA SER A 212 39.08 1.03 -30.38
C SER A 212 40.23 1.35 -31.34
N ALA A 213 41.03 2.39 -31.04
CA ALA A 213 42.17 2.75 -31.87
C ALA A 213 43.28 1.69 -31.84
N VAL A 214 43.56 1.11 -30.67
CA VAL A 214 44.55 0.03 -30.52
C VAL A 214 44.11 -1.22 -31.29
N ILE A 215 42.84 -1.63 -31.14
CA ILE A 215 42.30 -2.79 -31.87
C ILE A 215 42.41 -2.58 -33.38
N ALA A 216 42.00 -1.41 -33.88
CA ALA A 216 42.10 -1.07 -35.30
C ALA A 216 43.55 -1.04 -35.81
N GLY A 217 44.49 -0.53 -35.01
CA GLY A 217 45.91 -0.54 -35.36
C GLY A 217 46.47 -1.97 -35.45
N CYS A 218 46.15 -2.83 -34.49
CA CYS A 218 46.57 -4.23 -34.49
C CYS A 218 45.99 -5.01 -35.68
N THR A 219 44.71 -4.82 -36.01
CA THR A 219 44.10 -5.51 -37.16
C THR A 219 44.70 -5.05 -38.49
N LEU A 220 44.98 -3.76 -38.65
CA LEU A 220 45.59 -3.20 -39.87
C LEU A 220 47.02 -3.69 -40.05
N PHE A 221 47.80 -3.79 -38.95
CA PHE A 221 49.14 -4.33 -38.98
C PHE A 221 49.16 -5.82 -39.39
N LEU A 222 48.22 -6.62 -38.87
CA LEU A 222 48.07 -8.02 -39.28
C LEU A 222 47.70 -8.17 -40.76
N ILE A 223 46.82 -7.31 -41.28
CA ILE A 223 46.43 -7.32 -42.71
C ILE A 223 47.62 -6.96 -43.59
N ILE A 224 48.40 -5.93 -43.24
CA ILE A 224 49.62 -5.55 -43.98
C ILE A 224 50.65 -6.70 -43.96
N TYR A 225 50.87 -7.32 -42.80
CA TYR A 225 51.78 -8.46 -42.71
C TYR A 225 51.34 -9.64 -43.59
N TRP A 226 50.03 -9.89 -43.68
CA TRP A 226 49.47 -10.94 -44.51
C TRP A 226 49.58 -10.64 -46.01
N LEU A 227 49.42 -9.38 -46.41
CA LEU A 227 49.59 -8.94 -47.81
C LEU A 227 51.06 -8.84 -48.24
N SER A 228 51.97 -8.62 -47.29
CA SER A 228 53.41 -8.53 -47.55
C SER A 228 54.11 -9.90 -47.62
N LYS A 229 53.39 -10.99 -47.33
CA LYS A 229 53.89 -12.36 -47.38
C LYS A 229 53.40 -13.06 -48.64
#